data_AF-A0A8H9Z1P4-F1
#
_entry.id   AF-A0A8H9Z1P4-F1
#
_cell.length_a   1.000
_cell.length_b   1.000
_cell.length_c   1.000
_cell.angle_alpha   90.00
_cell.angle_beta   90.00
_cell.angle_gamma   90.00
#
_symmetry.space_group_name_H-M   'P 1'
#
loop_
_entity.id
_entity.type
_entity.pdbx_description
1 polymer ?
#
loop_
_entity_poly.entity_id
_entity_poly.type
_entity_poly.pdbx_seq_one_letter_code
_entity_poly.pdbx_strand_id
1 'polypeptide(L)' 'MEDTPLLASLLKRMNENQLALGAAIEELSNWVEQRGSTEVAQNIRGALDTLDENAGFITLALASLAAEGRTKK' A
#
# COMPACT_ATOMS: atom_id res chain seq x y z
N MET A 1 -19.81 3.18 -17.86
CA MET A 1 -19.43 2.58 -16.56
C MET A 1 -19.66 3.64 -15.50
N GLU A 2 -20.80 3.58 -14.80
CA GLU A 2 -21.15 4.61 -13.80
C GLU A 2 -20.24 4.55 -12.55
N ASP A 3 -19.53 3.45 -12.30
CA ASP A 3 -18.79 3.26 -11.05
C ASP A 3 -17.27 3.45 -11.14
N THR A 4 -16.69 3.77 -12.31
CA THR A 4 -15.23 3.92 -12.46
C THR A 4 -14.61 4.99 -11.55
N PRO A 5 -15.21 6.20 -11.39
CA PRO A 5 -14.67 7.21 -10.48
C PRO A 5 -14.75 6.79 -9.00
N LEU A 6 -15.83 6.07 -8.63
CA LEU A 6 -16.00 5.55 -7.27
C LEU A 6 -14.97 4.46 -6.97
N LEU A 7 -14.77 3.52 -7.90
CA LEU A 7 -13.75 2.48 -7.80
C LEU A 7 -12.34 3.08 -7.67
N ALA A 8 -12.00 4.07 -8.50
CA ALA A 8 -10.71 4.77 -8.40
C ALA A 8 -10.55 5.48 -7.03
N SER A 9 -11.62 6.08 -6.51
CA SER A 9 -11.59 6.73 -5.19
C SER A 9 -11.40 5.71 -4.06
N LEU A 10 -12.04 4.54 -4.15
CA LEU A 10 -11.89 3.45 -3.19
C LEU A 10 -10.46 2.88 -3.20
N LEU A 11 -9.91 2.62 -4.39
CA LEU A 11 -8.54 2.15 -4.56
C LEU A 11 -7.52 3.16 -4.03
N LYS A 12 -7.74 4.46 -4.25
CA LYS A 12 -6.89 5.51 -3.68
C LYS A 12 -6.86 5.44 -2.15
N ARG A 13 -8.02 5.35 -1.50
CA ARG A 13 -8.11 5.22 -0.03
C ARG A 13 -7.46 3.93 0.47
N MET A 14 -7.58 2.84 -0.29
CA MET A 14 -6.93 1.57 0.04
C MET A 14 -5.41 1.69 -0.05
N ASN A 15 -4.89 2.42 -1.04
CA ASN A 15 -3.46 2.72 -1.16
C ASN A 15 -2.95 3.56 0.02
N GLU A 16 -3.69 4.61 0.39
CA GLU A 16 -3.39 5.44 1.56
C GLU A 16 -3.32 4.60 2.85
N ASN A 17 -4.21 3.60 2.98
CA ASN A 17 -4.16 2.66 4.11
C ASN A 17 -2.90 1.76 4.07
N GLN A 18 -2.45 1.29 2.90
CA GLN A 18 -1.20 0.52 2.79
C GLN A 18 -0.02 1.33 3.34
N LEU A 19 0.09 2.59 2.91
CA LEU A 19 1.16 3.50 3.34
C LEU A 19 1.10 3.80 4.84
N ALA A 20 -0.09 4.10 5.36
CA ALA A 20 -0.26 4.42 6.77
C ALA A 20 0.02 3.22 7.69
N LEU A 21 -0.44 2.03 7.30
CA LEU A 21 -0.16 0.80 8.03
C LEU A 21 1.32 0.41 7.93
N GLY A 22 1.92 0.54 6.74
CA GLY A 22 3.34 0.30 6.53
C GLY A 22 4.20 1.16 7.44
N ALA A 23 3.97 2.47 7.47
CA ALA A 23 4.71 3.39 8.35
C ALA A 23 4.55 3.06 9.85
N ALA A 24 3.32 2.77 10.29
CA ALA A 24 3.07 2.41 11.69
C ALA A 24 3.76 1.10 12.08
N ILE A 25 3.74 0.09 11.20
CA ILE A 25 4.37 -1.20 11.43
C ILE A 25 5.90 -1.09 11.37
N GLU A 26 6.46 -0.25 10.49
CA GLU A 26 7.89 0.04 10.42
C GLU A 26 8.40 0.67 11.72
N GLU A 27 7.67 1.65 12.27
CA GLU A 27 8.02 2.26 13.56
C GLU A 27 8.02 1.22 14.69
N LEU A 28 7.02 0.33 14.73
CA LEU A 28 6.97 -0.77 15.69
C LEU A 28 8.11 -1.77 15.50
N SER A 29 8.45 -2.10 14.26
CA SER A 29 9.58 -3.00 13.94
C SER A 29 10.90 -2.45 14.48
N ASN A 30 11.14 -1.15 14.26
CA ASN A 30 12.33 -0.46 14.76
C ASN A 30 12.36 -0.44 16.29
N TRP A 31 11.22 -0.20 16.95
CA TRP A 31 11.13 -0.26 18.41
C TRP A 31 11.40 -1.66 18.99
N VAL A 32 10.94 -2.71 18.31
CA VAL A 32 11.21 -4.11 18.68
C VAL A 32 12.68 -4.45 18.51
N GLU A 33 13.31 -4.02 17.41
CA GLU A 33 14.74 -4.25 17.14
C GLU A 33 15.64 -3.57 18.19
N GLN A 34 15.33 -2.32 18.55
CA GLN A 34 16.07 -1.57 19.58
C GLN A 34 16.07 -2.27 20.95
N ARG A 35 15.14 -3.20 21.18
CA ARG A 35 15.03 -4.01 22.40
C ARG A 35 15.69 -5.39 22.30
N GLY A 36 16.45 -5.63 21.23
CA GLY A 36 17.22 -6.85 21.01
C GLY A 36 16.50 -7.96 20.27
N SER A 37 15.25 -7.73 19.86
CA SER A 37 14.44 -8.72 19.12
C SER A 37 14.63 -8.61 17.61
N THR A 38 15.88 -8.74 17.13
CA THR A 38 16.25 -8.53 15.73
C THR A 38 15.54 -9.48 14.77
N GLU A 39 15.38 -10.77 15.12
CA GLU A 39 14.67 -11.75 14.27
C GLU A 39 13.20 -11.37 14.09
N VAL A 40 12.53 -10.91 15.15
CA VAL A 40 11.14 -10.45 15.08
C VAL A 40 11.03 -9.22 14.18
N ALA A 41 11.93 -8.26 14.33
CA ALA A 41 11.98 -7.07 13.48
C ALA A 41 12.21 -7.43 12.00
N GLN A 42 13.09 -8.39 11.72
CA GLN A 42 13.34 -8.87 10.36
C GLN A 42 12.10 -9.56 9.76
N ASN A 43 11.39 -10.37 10.53
CA ASN A 43 10.14 -10.99 10.10
C ASN A 43 9.05 -9.93 9.81
N ILE A 44 8.95 -8.90 10.66
CA ILE A 44 8.04 -7.78 10.42
C ILE A 44 8.39 -7.04 9.12
N ARG A 45 9.69 -6.79 8.86
CA ARG A 45 10.13 -6.13 7.62
C ARG A 45 9.84 -6.97 6.38
N GLY A 46 10.03 -8.30 6.45
CA GLY A 46 9.60 -9.18 5.36
C GLY A 46 8.09 -9.13 5.08
N ALA A 47 7.27 -8.86 6.10
CA ALA A 47 5.83 -8.64 5.92
C ALA A 47 5.51 -7.24 5.37
N LEU A 48 6.31 -6.21 5.71
CA LEU A 48 6.20 -4.86 5.13
C LEU A 48 6.41 -4.87 3.63
N ASP A 49 7.32 -5.71 3.11
CA ASP A 49 7.53 -5.87 1.66
C ASP A 49 6.21 -6.20 0.92
N THR A 50 5.32 -6.99 1.54
CA THR A 50 4.00 -7.28 0.96
C THR A 50 3.09 -6.06 0.91
N LEU A 51 3.14 -5.17 1.90
CA LEU A 51 2.36 -3.92 1.87
C LEU A 51 2.88 -2.98 0.77
N ASP A 52 4.21 -2.92 0.58
CA ASP A 52 4.84 -2.12 -0.46
C ASP A 52 4.51 -2.63 -1.87
N GLU A 53 4.57 -3.95 -2.08
CA GLU A 53 4.15 -4.58 -3.34
C GLU A 53 2.68 -4.27 -3.66
N ASN A 54 1.80 -4.36 -2.65
CA ASN A 54 0.39 -4.05 -2.81
C ASN A 54 0.16 -2.56 -3.12
N ALA A 55 0.87 -1.65 -2.45
CA ALA A 55 0.80 -0.22 -2.73
C ALA A 55 1.25 0.11 -4.17
N GLY A 56 2.34 -0.53 -4.62
CA GLY A 56 2.81 -0.46 -6.00
C GLY A 56 1.76 -0.94 -7.00
N PHE A 57 1.16 -2.11 -6.76
CA PHE A 57 0.13 -2.66 -7.63
C PHE A 57 -1.14 -1.79 -7.69
N ILE A 58 -1.61 -1.26 -6.54
CA ILE A 58 -2.78 -0.36 -6.52
C ILE A 58 -2.49 0.93 -7.28
N THR A 59 -1.27 1.46 -7.19
CA THR A 59 -0.83 2.63 -7.97
C THR A 59 -0.90 2.37 -9.47
N LEU A 60 -0.46 1.19 -9.93
CA LEU A 60 -0.58 0.77 -11.33
C LEU A 60 -2.04 0.62 -11.76
N ALA A 61 -2.89 0.01 -10.93
CA ALA A 61 -4.31 -0.14 -11.22
C ALA A 61 -5.01 1.22 -11.38
N LEU A 62 -4.71 2.19 -10.50
CA LEU A 62 -5.22 3.57 -10.61
C LEU A 62 -4.78 4.24 -11.91
N ALA A 63 -3.51 4.07 -12.31
CA ALA A 63 -3.01 4.60 -13.57
C ALA A 63 -3.74 3.99 -14.79
N SER A 64 -4.02 2.68 -14.76
CA SER A 64 -4.79 1.99 -15.80
C SER A 64 -6.22 2.55 -15.91
N LEU A 65 -6.93 2.69 -14.78
CA LEU A 65 -8.28 3.27 -14.75
C LEU A 65 -8.31 4.70 -15.29
N ALA A 66 -7.30 5.51 -14.97
CA ALA A 66 -7.16 6.86 -15.50
C ALA A 66 -6.90 6.88 -17.02
N ALA A 67 -6.15 5.92 -17.55
CA ALA A 67 -5.91 5.79 -18.99
C ALA A 67 -7.19 5.37 -19.75
N GLU A 68 -7.96 4.42 -19.22
CA GLU A 68 -9.25 4.01 -19.81
C GLU A 68 -10.27 5.14 -19.86
N GLY A 69 -10.29 6.01 -18.84
CA GLY A 69 -11.16 7.19 -18.84
C GLY A 69 -10.82 8.21 -19.93
N ARG A 70 -9.56 8.23 -20.41
CA ARG A 70 -9.10 9.12 -21.50
C ARG A 70 -9.40 8.56 -22.89
N THR A 71 -9.43 7.24 -23.06
CA THR A 71 -9.72 6.60 -24.36
C THR A 71 -11.21 6.53 -24.68
N LYS A 72 -12.08 6.68 -23.67
CA LYS A 72 -13.54 6.71 -23.81
C LYS A 72 -14.13 8.12 -23.99
N LYS A 73 -13.29 9.15 -24.01
CA LYS A 73 -13.66 10.57 -24.16
C LYS A 73 -13.39 11.04 -25.58
#